data_AF-A0A916CAR8-F1
#
_entry.id   AF-A0A916CAR8-F1
#
_cell.length_a   1.000
_cell.length_b   1.000
_cell.length_c   1.000
_cell.angle_alpha   90.00
_cell.angle_beta   90.00
_cell.angle_gamma   90.00
#
_symmetry.space_group_name_H-M   'P 1'
#
loop_
_entity.id
_entity.type
_entity.pdbx_description
1 polymer ?
#
loop_
_entity_poly.entity_id
_entity_poly.type
_entity_poly.pdbx_seq_one_letter_code
_entity_poly.pdbx_strand_id
1 'polypeptide(L)' 'MIDSPETELARLYIEEYLRSKGHSVQSVCKLPEGEARRLWVEVSLYVSSKLAEVSARSHLMHDIAGTAPHESG' A
#
# COMPACT_ATOMS: atom_id res chain seq x y z
N MET A 1 11.10 -7.00 -16.58
CA MET A 1 10.98 -6.01 -15.49
C MET A 1 10.12 -6.68 -14.44
N ILE A 2 10.72 -7.16 -13.33
CA ILE A 2 9.94 -7.82 -12.27
C ILE A 2 9.28 -6.70 -11.47
N ASP A 3 7.98 -6.50 -11.67
CA ASP A 3 7.17 -5.72 -10.73
C ASP A 3 6.98 -6.63 -9.51
N SER A 4 7.57 -6.27 -8.36
CA SER A 4 7.34 -7.01 -7.12
C SER A 4 5.86 -6.88 -6.72
N PRO A 5 5.27 -7.87 -6.03
CA PRO A 5 3.87 -7.80 -5.59
C PRO A 5 3.58 -6.54 -4.75
N GLU A 6 4.59 -6.03 -4.04
CA GLU A 6 4.51 -4.76 -3.29
C GLU A 6 4.37 -3.54 -4.21
N THR A 7 5.01 -3.55 -5.39
CA THR A 7 4.92 -2.47 -6.38
C THR A 7 3.55 -2.44 -7.04
N GLU A 8 3.00 -3.60 -7.39
CA GLU A 8 1.66 -3.69 -7.96
C GLU A 8 0.61 -3.25 -6.94
N LEU A 9 0.75 -3.71 -5.69
CA LEU A 9 -0.13 -3.33 -4.60
C LEU A 9 -0.04 -1.82 -4.27
N ALA A 10 1.16 -1.25 -4.30
CA ALA A 10 1.35 0.19 -4.16
C ALA A 10 0.59 0.97 -5.23
N ARG A 11 0.63 0.54 -6.50
CA ARG A 11 -0.12 1.19 -7.58
C ARG A 11 -1.63 1.16 -7.33
N LEU A 12 -2.16 0.02 -6.90
CA LEU A 12 -3.57 -0.11 -6.55
C LEU A 12 -3.98 0.87 -5.44
N TYR A 13 -3.17 1.00 -4.39
CA TYR A 13 -3.43 1.96 -3.31
C TYR A 13 -3.30 3.43 -3.76
N ILE A 14 -2.36 3.74 -4.66
CA ILE A 14 -2.24 5.08 -5.28
C ILE A 14 -3.53 5.42 -6.03
N GLU A 15 -3.98 4.52 -6.92
CA GLU A 15 -5.20 4.74 -7.71
C GLU A 15 -6.45 4.84 -6.84
N GLU A 16 -6.56 4.02 -5.80
CA GLU A 16 -7.65 4.06 -4.83
C GLU A 16 -7.69 5.40 -4.08
N TYR A 17 -6.55 5.87 -3.55
CA TYR A 17 -6.48 7.13 -2.82
C TYR A 17 -6.86 8.31 -3.69
N LEU A 18 -6.30 8.37 -4.90
CA LEU A 18 -6.60 9.44 -5.84
C LEU A 18 -8.09 9.43 -6.20
N ARG A 19 -8.67 8.26 -6.48
CA ARG A 19 -10.10 8.12 -6.79
C ARG A 19 -10.98 8.57 -5.63
N SER A 20 -10.60 8.26 -4.40
CA SER A 20 -11.29 8.72 -3.18
C SER A 20 -11.30 10.25 -3.05
N LYS A 21 -10.26 10.93 -3.56
CA LYS A 21 -10.19 12.39 -3.63
C LYS A 21 -10.81 12.99 -4.91
N GLY A 22 -11.41 12.16 -5.78
CA GLY A 22 -11.95 12.60 -7.07
C GLY A 22 -10.89 12.90 -8.14
N HIS A 23 -9.66 12.43 -7.95
CA HIS A 23 -8.54 12.61 -8.85
C HIS A 23 -8.11 11.30 -9.53
N SER A 24 -7.40 11.44 -10.64
CA SER A 24 -6.64 10.36 -11.29
C SER A 24 -5.20 10.84 -11.46
N VAL A 25 -4.23 9.94 -11.63
CA VAL A 25 -2.80 10.31 -11.82
C VAL A 25 -2.64 11.42 -12.88
N GLN A 26 -3.34 11.28 -14.01
CA GLN A 26 -3.33 12.26 -15.09
C GLN A 26 -3.94 13.62 -14.70
N SER A 27 -4.93 13.62 -13.80
CA SER A 27 -5.54 14.85 -13.29
C SER A 27 -4.64 15.53 -12.27
N VAL A 28 -3.88 14.78 -11.46
CA VAL A 28 -2.92 15.35 -10.50
C VAL A 28 -1.81 16.10 -11.23
N CYS A 29 -1.35 15.59 -12.37
CA CYS A 29 -0.36 16.27 -13.21
C CYS A 29 -0.85 17.60 -13.81
N LYS A 30 -2.17 17.86 -13.78
CA LYS A 30 -2.77 19.12 -14.24
C LYS A 30 -3.02 20.11 -13.11
N LEU A 31 -2.82 19.70 -11.85
CA LEU A 31 -2.97 20.57 -10.69
C LEU A 31 -1.76 21.53 -10.57
N PRO A 32 -1.94 22.67 -9.88
CA PRO A 32 -0.83 23.51 -9.47
C PRO A 32 0.23 22.70 -8.73
N GLU A 33 1.51 23.01 -8.94
CA GLU A 33 2.61 22.21 -8.39
C GLU A 33 2.54 22.04 -6.86
N GLY A 34 2.07 23.08 -6.14
CA GLY A 34 1.84 23.02 -4.70
C GLY A 34 0.74 22.05 -4.28
N GLU A 35 -0.35 21.97 -5.04
CA GLU A 35 -1.46 21.06 -4.78
C GLU A 35 -1.09 19.63 -5.18
N ALA A 36 -0.48 19.45 -6.35
CA ALA A 36 0.02 18.16 -6.80
C ALA A 36 1.02 17.57 -5.79
N ARG A 37 1.96 18.38 -5.29
CA ARG A 37 2.95 17.96 -4.29
C ARG A 37 2.30 17.54 -2.99
N ARG A 38 1.32 18.32 -2.48
CA ARG A 38 0.57 17.96 -1.27
C ARG A 38 -0.14 16.62 -1.45
N LEU A 39 -0.80 16.44 -2.58
CA LEU A 39 -1.53 15.20 -2.88
C LEU A 39 -0.58 14.00 -2.95
N TRP A 40 0.60 14.16 -3.56
CA TRP A 40 1.60 13.09 -3.62
C TRP A 40 2.19 12.74 -2.26
N VAL A 41 2.37 13.72 -1.36
CA VAL A 41 2.77 13.45 0.03
C VAL A 41 1.70 12.63 0.75
N GLU A 42 0.43 13.01 0.61
CA GLU A 42 -0.68 12.26 1.21
C GLU A 42 -0.77 10.82 0.65
N VAL A 43 -0.65 10.66 -0.67
CA VAL A 43 -0.61 9.35 -1.34
C VAL A 43 0.53 8.50 -0.79
N SER A 44 1.74 9.06 -0.66
CA SER A 44 2.90 8.33 -0.15
C SER A 44 2.64 7.82 1.27
N LEU A 45 2.08 8.66 2.15
CA LEU A 45 1.76 8.28 3.52
C LEU A 45 0.69 7.18 3.55
N TYR A 46 -0.36 7.31 2.73
CA TYR A 46 -1.42 6.32 2.62
C TYR A 46 -0.89 4.94 2.19
N VAL A 47 -0.10 4.91 1.11
CA VAL A 47 0.49 3.68 0.56
C VAL A 47 1.41 3.02 1.58
N SER A 48 2.30 3.78 2.22
CA SER A 48 3.19 3.24 3.24
C SER A 48 2.43 2.63 4.42
N SER A 49 1.35 3.28 4.88
CA SER A 49 0.49 2.74 5.94
C SER A 49 -0.17 1.43 5.50
N LYS A 50 -0.74 1.39 4.29
CA LYS A 50 -1.46 0.22 3.79
C LYS A 50 -0.55 -0.98 3.55
N LEU A 51 0.65 -0.75 3.01
CA LEU A 51 1.65 -1.80 2.86
C LEU A 51 2.13 -2.33 4.22
N ALA A 52 2.31 -1.44 5.21
CA ALA A 52 2.67 -1.86 6.57
C ALA A 52 1.55 -2.71 7.22
N GLU A 53 0.28 -2.35 7.03
CA GLU A 53 -0.86 -3.15 7.50
C GLU A 53 -0.87 -4.55 6.87
N VAL A 54 -0.64 -4.66 5.56
CA VAL A 54 -0.59 -5.94 4.84
C VAL A 54 0.60 -6.79 5.29
N SER A 55 1.76 -6.17 5.46
CA SER A 55 2.97 -6.84 5.95
C SER A 55 2.78 -7.36 7.37
N ALA A 56 2.23 -6.55 8.28
CA ALA A 56 1.94 -6.95 9.66
C ALA A 56 0.96 -8.12 9.72
N ARG A 57 -0.10 -8.11 8.90
CA ARG A 57 -1.04 -9.23 8.82
C ARG A 57 -0.40 -10.50 8.25
N SER A 58 0.43 -10.37 7.22
CA SER A 58 1.17 -11.50 6.65
C SER A 58 2.10 -12.14 7.69
N HIS A 59 2.81 -11.30 8.44
CA HIS A 59 3.71 -11.75 9.51
C HIS A 59 2.93 -12.45 10.63
N LEU A 60 1.80 -11.89 11.06
CA LEU A 60 0.93 -12.50 12.06
C LEU A 60 0.39 -13.86 11.60
N MET A 61 -0.02 -13.98 10.33
CA MET A 61 -0.50 -15.25 9.76
C MET A 61 0.61 -16.30 9.69
N HIS A 62 1.85 -15.89 9.46
CA HIS A 62 3.01 -16.78 9.46
C HIS A 62 3.34 -17.27 10.89
N ASP A 63 3.26 -16.39 11.87
CA ASP A 63 3.51 -16.70 13.28
C ASP A 63 2.49 -17.71 13.84
N ILE A 64 1.20 -17.52 13.56
CA ILE A 64 0.16 -18.48 13.98
C ILE A 64 0.25 -19.83 13.26
N ALA A 65 0.75 -19.87 12.02
CA ALA A 65 0.91 -21.12 11.27
C ALA A 65 2.17 -21.90 11.70
N GLY A 66 3.12 -21.24 12.37
CA GLY A 66 4.34 -21.84 12.92
C GLY A 66 4.17 -22.49 14.30
N THR A 67 3.05 -22.24 14.99
CA THR A 67 2.74 -22.86 16.30
C THR A 67 1.82 -24.07 16.17
N ALA A 68 2.23 -25.07 15.39
CA ALA A 68 1.76 -26.43 15.64
C ALA A 68 2.60 -27.00 16.80
N PRO A 69 2.02 -27.31 17.97
CA PRO A 69 2.76 -28.00 19.02
C PRO A 69 3.14 -29.38 18.51
N HIS A 70 4.43 -29.58 18.27
CA HIS A 70 4.99 -30.90 18.03
C HIS A 70 5.09 -31.62 19.38
N GLU A 71 3.95 -32.09 19.90
CA GLU A 71 3.86 -32.96 21.07
C GLU A 71 3.28 -34.31 20.65
N SER A 72 4.15 -35.32 20.54
CA SER A 72 3.97 -36.75 20.83
C SER A 72 5.16 -37.46 20.16
N GLY A 73 6.07 -38.09 20.89
CA GLY A 73 5.81 -39.06 21.96
C GLY A 73 5.99 -40.44 21.36
#